data_AF-A0A286B525-F1
#
_entry.id   AF-A0A286B525-F1
#
_cell.length_a   1.000
_cell.length_b   1.000
_cell.length_c   1.000
_cell.angle_alpha   90.00
_cell.angle_beta   90.00
_cell.angle_gamma   90.00
#
_symmetry.space_group_name_H-M   'P 1'
#
loop_
_entity.id
_entity.type
_entity.pdbx_description
1 polymer ?
#
loop_
_entity_poly.entity_id
_entity_poly.type
_entity_poly.pdbx_seq_one_letter_code
_entity_poly.pdbx_strand_id
1 'polypeptide(L)'
;MRWIHRRDALALSAACAASALLAATGCEQKNVPAASAPTQPSPGSIEITQADIDWFRRSRAEWIDCESGAPGMVPPDMSLEQYEDLLDGGSSPAFDRFVNVTTAFFLHASFVAGHYTFEPPFAQRTAFDVTDEHIRLLRRANWLSFLIDCKRPYGDFTHFEIDMADILGLPVTKDAKGYAQIGKEAEKRMDALHADMLPTLQAYIRFARLNPGRYVVPGRGVAQTAGRPLCRPVSATRLAMYQRALAAAGPRSDSHRVAALDEAARALFALD
;
A
#
# COMPACT_ATOMS: atom_id res chain seq x y z
N MET A 1 -29.80 -68.03 4.57
CA MET A 1 -31.06 -67.63 3.87
C MET A 1 -30.88 -66.18 3.43
N ARG A 2 -30.53 -65.89 2.16
CA ARG A 2 -31.42 -65.55 1.01
C ARG A 2 -32.40 -64.42 1.40
N TRP A 3 -32.39 -63.19 0.85
CA TRP A 3 -32.43 -62.68 -0.55
C TRP A 3 -32.02 -61.17 -0.53
N ILE A 4 -31.26 -60.54 -1.44
CA ILE A 4 -31.39 -60.17 -2.89
C ILE A 4 -32.52 -59.19 -3.25
N HIS A 5 -32.12 -57.98 -3.70
CA HIS A 5 -32.45 -57.29 -4.97
C HIS A 5 -31.51 -56.05 -5.06
N ARG A 6 -30.49 -55.92 -5.92
CA ARG A 6 -30.36 -55.81 -7.40
C ARG A 6 -31.23 -54.72 -8.07
N ARG A 7 -30.56 -53.67 -8.57
CA ARG A 7 -30.58 -53.13 -9.97
C ARG A 7 -29.48 -52.05 -10.06
N ASP A 8 -28.31 -52.39 -10.63
CA ASP A 8 -27.85 -52.15 -12.03
C ASP A 8 -27.23 -50.74 -12.17
N ALA A 9 -25.90 -50.56 -12.17
CA ALA A 9 -24.90 -50.79 -13.24
C ALA A 9 -25.17 -49.87 -14.46
N LEU A 10 -24.26 -48.98 -14.88
CA LEU A 10 -22.97 -49.28 -15.50
C LEU A 10 -22.04 -48.06 -15.55
N ALA A 11 -20.75 -48.37 -15.50
CA ALA A 11 -19.60 -47.49 -15.64
C ALA A 11 -18.99 -47.56 -17.07
N LEU A 12 -17.85 -46.88 -17.24
CA LEU A 12 -16.84 -46.91 -18.32
C LEU A 12 -17.05 -45.81 -19.39
N SER A 13 -16.22 -44.76 -19.52
CA SER A 13 -14.75 -44.67 -19.67
C SER A 13 -14.24 -45.26 -20.97
N ALA A 14 -13.74 -44.41 -21.88
CA ALA A 14 -12.42 -44.51 -22.50
C ALA A 14 -12.24 -43.48 -23.63
N ALA A 15 -11.03 -42.92 -23.68
CA ALA A 15 -10.50 -42.05 -24.72
C ALA A 15 -10.16 -42.82 -26.01
N CYS A 16 -10.03 -42.10 -27.13
CA CYS A 16 -8.85 -42.13 -27.99
C CYS A 16 -8.98 -41.18 -29.20
N ALA A 17 -7.85 -40.60 -29.56
CA ALA A 17 -7.62 -39.66 -30.65
C ALA A 17 -7.66 -40.31 -32.04
N ALA A 18 -7.86 -39.50 -33.10
CA ALA A 18 -6.90 -39.32 -34.20
C ALA A 18 -7.47 -38.45 -35.33
N SER A 19 -6.56 -37.70 -35.93
CA SER A 19 -6.69 -36.64 -36.93
C SER A 19 -7.20 -37.11 -38.31
N ALA A 20 -7.80 -36.17 -39.05
CA ALA A 20 -7.65 -36.12 -40.51
C ALA A 20 -7.78 -34.67 -41.02
N LEU A 21 -6.79 -34.26 -41.80
CA LEU A 21 -6.69 -33.01 -42.54
C LEU A 21 -7.85 -32.84 -43.52
N LEU A 22 -8.29 -31.59 -43.71
CA LEU A 22 -8.75 -31.10 -45.00
C LEU A 22 -8.29 -29.64 -45.17
N ALA A 23 -7.31 -29.45 -46.05
CA ALA A 23 -6.95 -28.15 -46.58
C ALA A 23 -7.96 -27.77 -47.66
N ALA A 24 -8.54 -26.58 -47.55
CA ALA A 24 -9.14 -25.89 -48.68
C ALA A 24 -8.95 -24.38 -48.50
N THR A 25 -8.21 -23.84 -49.44
CA THR A 25 -7.88 -22.45 -49.73
C THR A 25 -9.06 -21.48 -49.73
N GLY A 26 -8.88 -20.30 -49.14
CA GLY A 26 -9.79 -19.16 -49.34
C GLY A 26 -9.43 -17.92 -48.51
N CYS A 27 -8.84 -16.91 -49.16
CA CYS A 27 -8.70 -15.50 -48.76
C CYS A 27 -8.32 -15.16 -47.30
N GLU A 28 -7.03 -14.83 -47.09
CA GLU A 28 -6.56 -14.05 -45.95
C GLU A 28 -7.22 -12.66 -45.92
N GLN A 29 -8.18 -12.45 -45.01
CA GLN A 29 -8.41 -11.14 -44.43
C GLN A 29 -7.56 -11.03 -43.17
N LYS A 30 -6.45 -10.29 -43.25
CA LYS A 30 -5.68 -9.83 -42.10
C LYS A 30 -6.60 -8.99 -41.20
N ASN A 31 -7.19 -9.62 -40.18
CA ASN A 31 -7.73 -8.90 -39.04
C ASN A 31 -6.55 -8.31 -38.25
N VAL A 32 -6.20 -7.08 -38.59
CA VAL A 32 -5.40 -6.23 -37.70
C VAL A 32 -6.26 -5.99 -36.46
N PRO A 33 -5.80 -6.33 -35.23
CA PRO A 33 -6.53 -5.95 -34.04
C PRO A 33 -6.59 -4.41 -34.01
N ALA A 34 -7.80 -3.87 -34.00
CA ALA A 34 -8.04 -2.46 -33.88
C ALA A 34 -7.28 -1.92 -32.68
N ALA A 35 -6.38 -0.97 -32.91
CA ALA A 35 -5.70 -0.25 -31.86
C ALA A 35 -6.76 0.34 -30.94
N SER A 36 -6.76 -0.09 -29.67
CA SER A 36 -7.58 0.48 -28.62
C SER A 36 -7.42 2.00 -28.65
N ALA A 37 -8.52 2.72 -28.87
CA ALA A 37 -8.51 4.17 -28.78
C ALA A 37 -7.89 4.59 -27.43
N PRO A 38 -7.06 5.65 -27.38
CA PRO A 38 -6.49 6.10 -26.12
C PRO A 38 -7.64 6.44 -25.17
N THR A 39 -7.78 5.62 -24.12
CA THR A 39 -8.74 5.84 -23.04
C THR A 39 -8.50 7.25 -22.53
N GLN A 40 -9.52 8.12 -22.60
CA GLN A 40 -9.40 9.47 -22.05
C GLN A 40 -8.90 9.36 -20.60
N PRO A 41 -7.93 10.20 -20.20
CA PRO A 41 -7.37 10.13 -18.87
C PRO A 41 -8.49 10.29 -17.85
N SER A 42 -8.65 9.29 -16.98
CA SER A 42 -9.64 9.36 -15.91
C SER A 42 -9.34 10.60 -15.06
N PRO A 43 -10.33 11.43 -14.70
CA PRO A 43 -10.12 12.55 -13.80
C PRO A 43 -9.41 12.08 -12.51
N GLY A 44 -8.44 12.88 -12.04
CA GLY A 44 -7.65 12.54 -10.85
C GLY A 44 -6.68 11.38 -11.05
N SER A 45 -6.33 11.07 -12.31
CA SER A 45 -5.27 10.09 -12.59
C SER A 45 -3.98 10.75 -13.05
N ILE A 46 -2.86 10.21 -12.56
CA ILE A 46 -1.51 10.59 -12.94
C ILE A 46 -0.84 9.45 -13.70
N GLU A 47 0.14 9.80 -14.52
CA GLU A 47 1.00 8.82 -15.17
C GLU A 47 2.23 8.58 -14.29
N ILE A 48 2.55 7.31 -14.07
CA ILE A 48 3.75 6.85 -13.36
C ILE A 48 4.59 6.07 -14.37
N THR A 49 5.79 6.58 -14.65
CA THR A 49 6.73 5.95 -15.56
C THR A 49 7.67 4.99 -14.81
N GLN A 50 8.42 4.17 -15.55
CA GLN A 50 9.49 3.37 -14.94
C GLN A 50 10.55 4.27 -14.28
N ALA A 51 10.85 5.42 -14.87
CA ALA A 51 11.80 6.39 -14.30
C ALA A 51 11.31 7.00 -12.99
N ASP A 52 9.99 7.12 -12.78
CA ASP A 52 9.41 7.54 -11.50
C ASP A 52 9.56 6.47 -10.42
N ILE A 53 9.32 5.20 -10.79
CA ILE A 53 9.51 4.06 -9.89
C ILE A 53 10.97 3.92 -9.48
N ASP A 54 11.89 3.98 -10.45
CA ASP A 54 13.33 3.88 -10.18
C ASP A 54 13.86 5.08 -9.40
N TRP A 55 13.25 6.25 -9.57
CA TRP A 55 13.53 7.43 -8.76
C TRP A 55 13.04 7.23 -7.32
N PHE A 56 11.78 6.85 -7.10
CA PHE A 56 11.22 6.59 -5.76
C PHE A 56 12.02 5.52 -4.99
N ARG A 57 12.51 4.47 -5.66
CA ARG A 57 13.31 3.42 -5.02
C ARG A 57 14.65 3.92 -4.44
N ARG A 58 15.10 5.11 -4.82
CA ARG A 58 16.27 5.78 -4.22
C ARG A 58 15.93 6.59 -2.97
N SER A 59 14.65 6.69 -2.61
CA SER A 59 14.27 7.18 -1.28
C SER A 59 14.89 6.31 -0.19
N ARG A 60 15.07 6.93 0.97
CA ARG A 60 15.64 6.27 2.14
C ARG A 60 14.66 6.36 3.30
N ALA A 61 14.62 5.29 4.07
CA ALA A 61 14.01 5.33 5.38
C ALA A 61 15.02 5.96 6.35
N GLU A 62 14.62 7.01 7.06
CA GLU A 62 15.42 7.63 8.12
C GLU A 62 14.65 7.62 9.43
N TRP A 63 15.38 7.55 10.54
CA TRP A 63 14.78 7.68 11.86
C TRP A 63 14.58 9.16 12.19
N ILE A 64 13.35 9.53 12.54
CA ILE A 64 13.00 10.88 12.96
C ILE A 64 13.07 10.92 14.48
N ASP A 65 14.06 11.63 15.01
CA ASP A 65 14.31 11.73 16.45
C ASP A 65 13.33 12.72 17.11
N CYS A 66 12.21 12.23 17.64
CA CYS A 66 11.39 13.00 18.58
C CYS A 66 10.63 12.08 19.54
N GLU A 67 10.69 12.34 20.86
CA GLU A 67 10.07 11.51 21.91
C GLU A 67 10.31 9.99 21.74
N SER A 68 9.35 9.25 21.16
CA SER A 68 9.47 7.81 20.88
C SER A 68 10.37 7.51 19.68
N GLY A 69 10.43 8.43 18.73
CA GLY A 69 11.06 8.25 17.44
C GLY A 69 10.18 7.43 16.48
N ALA A 70 10.37 7.62 15.18
CA ALA A 70 9.72 6.78 14.18
C ALA A 70 10.45 6.84 12.83
N PRO A 71 10.32 5.81 11.98
CA PRO A 71 10.88 5.86 10.65
C PRO A 71 10.01 6.72 9.71
N GLY A 72 10.67 7.50 8.84
CA GLY A 72 10.05 8.33 7.82
C GLY A 72 10.64 8.09 6.43
N MET A 73 9.87 8.39 5.38
CA MET A 73 10.37 8.33 3.99
C MET A 73 10.94 9.67 3.58
N VAL A 74 12.24 9.70 3.27
CA VAL A 74 12.88 10.90 2.71
C VAL A 74 13.00 10.77 1.19
N PRO A 75 12.58 11.80 0.42
CA PRO A 75 12.69 11.79 -1.04
C PRO A 75 14.14 11.60 -1.50
N PRO A 76 14.34 11.07 -2.73
CA PRO A 76 15.65 11.09 -3.35
C PRO A 76 16.13 12.54 -3.49
N ASP A 77 17.45 12.73 -3.41
CA ASP A 77 18.10 14.02 -3.69
C ASP A 77 17.72 15.16 -2.71
N MET A 78 17.11 14.85 -1.56
CA MET A 78 16.82 15.80 -0.47
C MET A 78 17.39 15.34 0.87
N SER A 79 17.84 16.29 1.71
CA SER A 79 18.07 16.01 3.13
C SER A 79 16.75 15.93 3.90
N LEU A 80 16.78 15.37 5.12
CA LEU A 80 15.62 15.37 6.00
C LEU A 80 15.17 16.80 6.35
N GLU A 81 16.12 17.68 6.68
CA GLU A 81 15.86 19.10 6.98
C GLU A 81 15.14 19.82 5.82
N GLN A 82 15.65 19.67 4.59
CA GLN A 82 15.01 20.24 3.39
C GLN A 82 13.60 19.70 3.17
N TYR A 83 13.37 18.45 3.55
CA TYR A 83 12.09 17.80 3.41
C TYR A 83 11.09 18.29 4.48
N GLU A 84 11.53 18.43 5.72
CA GLU A 84 10.74 18.98 6.83
C GLU A 84 10.28 20.41 6.53
N ASP A 85 11.15 21.27 6.00
CA ASP A 85 10.79 22.64 5.57
C ASP A 85 9.64 22.67 4.53
N LEU A 86 9.52 21.62 3.70
CA LEU A 86 8.49 21.52 2.69
C LEU A 86 7.17 20.93 3.21
N LEU A 87 7.20 20.24 4.35
CA LEU A 87 6.00 19.72 5.00
C LEU A 87 5.12 20.83 5.55
N ASP A 88 5.70 21.98 5.92
CA ASP A 88 5.00 23.19 6.37
C ASP A 88 4.38 24.01 5.20
N GLY A 89 3.82 23.31 4.21
CA GLY A 89 3.10 23.92 3.09
C GLY A 89 3.98 24.37 1.92
N GLY A 90 5.27 24.03 1.91
CA GLY A 90 6.20 24.33 0.83
C GLY A 90 5.90 23.52 -0.46
N SER A 91 6.46 23.94 -1.60
CA SER A 91 6.34 23.20 -2.87
C SER A 91 7.66 23.24 -3.62
N SER A 92 7.99 22.14 -4.29
CA SER A 92 9.07 22.08 -5.26
C SER A 92 8.76 20.99 -6.29
N PRO A 93 9.28 21.07 -7.53
CA PRO A 93 9.04 20.02 -8.53
C PRO A 93 9.39 18.62 -8.04
N ALA A 94 10.45 18.48 -7.25
CA ALA A 94 10.86 17.19 -6.69
C ALA A 94 9.92 16.71 -5.57
N PHE A 95 9.43 17.62 -4.71
CA PHE A 95 8.46 17.27 -3.67
C PHE A 95 7.08 16.96 -4.25
N ASP A 96 6.61 17.72 -5.24
CA ASP A 96 5.34 17.43 -5.92
C ASP A 96 5.39 16.09 -6.67
N ARG A 97 6.54 15.77 -7.28
CA ARG A 97 6.81 14.43 -7.83
C ARG A 97 6.77 13.37 -6.74
N PHE A 98 7.43 13.60 -5.60
CA PHE A 98 7.42 12.68 -4.47
C PHE A 98 6.00 12.40 -3.97
N VAL A 99 5.21 13.44 -3.72
CA VAL A 99 3.82 13.34 -3.29
C VAL A 99 3.04 12.43 -4.24
N ASN A 100 3.11 12.68 -5.54
CA ASN A 100 2.37 11.93 -6.55
C ASN A 100 2.81 10.46 -6.60
N VAL A 101 4.12 10.21 -6.67
CA VAL A 101 4.65 8.84 -6.78
C VAL A 101 4.40 8.06 -5.50
N THR A 102 4.72 8.60 -4.33
CA THR A 102 4.50 7.93 -3.04
C THR A 102 3.02 7.66 -2.79
N THR A 103 2.14 8.57 -3.19
CA THR A 103 0.68 8.34 -3.11
C THR A 103 0.23 7.19 -4.01
N ALA A 104 0.77 7.08 -5.22
CA ALA A 104 0.49 5.96 -6.10
C ALA A 104 0.98 4.64 -5.49
N PHE A 105 2.17 4.62 -4.90
CA PHE A 105 2.67 3.46 -4.15
C PHE A 105 1.74 3.10 -2.99
N PHE A 106 1.37 4.08 -2.16
CA PHE A 106 0.53 3.87 -0.99
C PHE A 106 -0.81 3.21 -1.32
N LEU A 107 -1.43 3.63 -2.43
CA LEU A 107 -2.74 3.13 -2.84
C LEU A 107 -2.68 1.86 -3.68
N HIS A 108 -1.67 1.71 -4.55
CA HIS A 108 -1.73 0.72 -5.63
C HIS A 108 -0.63 -0.33 -5.56
N ALA A 109 0.43 -0.12 -4.78
CA ALA A 109 1.50 -1.11 -4.70
C ALA A 109 1.10 -2.30 -3.83
N SER A 110 1.59 -3.49 -4.21
CA SER A 110 1.56 -4.66 -3.35
C SER A 110 2.90 -4.84 -2.62
N PHE A 111 2.84 -5.11 -1.32
CA PHE A 111 4.00 -5.42 -0.49
C PHE A 111 3.59 -6.48 0.53
N VAL A 112 4.37 -7.55 0.64
CA VAL A 112 4.00 -8.76 1.40
C VAL A 112 5.13 -9.17 2.34
N ALA A 113 4.82 -10.00 3.33
CA ALA A 113 5.85 -10.64 4.14
C ALA A 113 6.82 -11.46 3.26
N GLY A 114 8.09 -11.51 3.65
CA GLY A 114 9.13 -12.20 2.91
C GLY A 114 10.55 -11.80 3.28
N HIS A 115 11.51 -12.50 2.68
CA HIS A 115 12.93 -12.23 2.80
C HIS A 115 13.37 -11.22 1.73
N TYR A 116 13.94 -10.09 2.14
CA TYR A 116 14.37 -9.02 1.25
C TYR A 116 15.86 -8.78 1.37
N THR A 117 16.59 -8.90 0.25
CA THR A 117 18.04 -8.63 0.19
C THR A 117 18.30 -7.16 -0.06
N PHE A 118 19.08 -6.50 0.77
CA PHE A 118 19.49 -5.11 0.62
C PHE A 118 20.82 -5.00 -0.12
N GLU A 119 20.74 -4.58 -1.38
CA GLU A 119 21.88 -4.11 -2.17
C GLU A 119 21.59 -2.66 -2.61
N PRO A 120 22.39 -1.66 -2.16
CA PRO A 120 23.44 -1.78 -1.14
C PRO A 120 22.87 -2.10 0.26
N PRO A 121 23.70 -2.57 1.22
CA PRO A 121 23.26 -2.83 2.59
C PRO A 121 22.57 -1.62 3.22
N PHE A 122 21.60 -1.86 4.10
CA PHE A 122 20.87 -0.82 4.82
C PHE A 122 20.98 -1.03 6.32
N ALA A 123 21.34 0.01 7.07
CA ALA A 123 21.58 -0.07 8.52
C ALA A 123 22.48 -1.26 8.91
N GLN A 124 23.57 -1.48 8.16
CA GLN A 124 24.51 -2.60 8.32
C GLN A 124 23.93 -4.00 8.06
N ARG A 125 22.69 -4.10 7.55
CA ARG A 125 22.03 -5.35 7.18
C ARG A 125 22.10 -5.55 5.66
N THR A 126 22.48 -6.76 5.24
CA THR A 126 22.46 -7.18 3.83
C THR A 126 21.12 -7.83 3.43
N ALA A 127 20.29 -8.18 4.40
CA ALA A 127 18.94 -8.67 4.19
C ALA A 127 18.07 -8.43 5.43
N PHE A 128 16.75 -8.51 5.26
CA PHE A 128 15.78 -8.37 6.33
C PHE A 128 14.51 -9.17 6.05
N ASP A 129 13.99 -9.83 7.09
CA ASP A 129 12.73 -10.57 7.03
C ASP A 129 11.57 -9.67 7.46
N VAL A 130 10.67 -9.39 6.52
CA VAL A 130 9.43 -8.67 6.80
C VAL A 130 8.37 -9.70 7.18
N THR A 131 7.76 -9.55 8.35
CA THR A 131 6.69 -10.41 8.86
C THR A 131 5.31 -9.78 8.62
N ASP A 132 4.24 -10.55 8.83
CA ASP A 132 2.89 -10.00 8.79
C ASP A 132 2.64 -8.93 9.87
N GLU A 133 3.36 -9.00 11.00
CA GLU A 133 3.31 -7.99 12.05
C GLU A 133 3.92 -6.67 11.59
N HIS A 134 5.06 -6.72 10.89
CA HIS A 134 5.67 -5.54 10.25
C HIS A 134 4.70 -4.90 9.25
N ILE A 135 4.05 -5.70 8.39
CA ILE A 135 3.05 -5.19 7.43
C ILE A 135 1.85 -4.57 8.15
N ARG A 136 1.36 -5.21 9.22
CA ARG A 136 0.21 -4.72 9.99
C ARG A 136 0.53 -3.41 10.70
N LEU A 137 1.71 -3.28 11.31
CA LEU A 137 2.21 -2.05 11.92
C LEU A 137 2.41 -0.96 10.87
N LEU A 138 3.04 -1.26 9.73
CA LEU A 138 3.27 -0.28 8.65
C LEU A 138 1.95 0.34 8.15
N ARG A 139 0.91 -0.48 7.99
CA ARG A 139 -0.42 -0.05 7.55
C ARG A 139 -1.17 0.76 8.61
N ARG A 140 -0.99 0.43 9.89
CA ARG A 140 -1.75 1.01 11.01
C ARG A 140 -1.03 2.13 11.75
N ALA A 141 0.25 2.33 11.49
CA ALA A 141 1.01 3.45 12.02
C ALA A 141 0.31 4.79 11.77
N ASN A 142 0.60 5.75 12.62
CA ASN A 142 0.07 7.10 12.54
C ASN A 142 0.90 7.90 11.53
N TRP A 143 0.47 7.91 10.28
CA TRP A 143 1.15 8.62 9.21
C TRP A 143 0.74 10.10 9.19
N LEU A 144 1.75 10.98 9.19
CA LEU A 144 1.63 12.41 8.94
C LEU A 144 2.43 12.73 7.67
N SER A 145 1.73 13.05 6.58
CA SER A 145 2.31 13.17 5.25
C SER A 145 2.94 11.85 4.78
N PHE A 146 4.26 11.79 4.66
CA PHE A 146 5.00 10.57 4.34
C PHE A 146 6.01 10.20 5.43
N LEU A 147 5.76 10.71 6.63
CA LEU A 147 6.46 10.38 7.87
C LEU A 147 5.50 9.65 8.81
N ILE A 148 6.01 8.75 9.63
CA ILE A 148 5.26 8.29 10.81
C ILE A 148 5.46 9.33 11.90
N ASP A 149 4.40 9.68 12.61
CA ASP A 149 4.44 10.59 13.76
C ASP A 149 5.43 10.06 14.80
N CYS A 150 6.58 10.72 14.95
CA CYS A 150 7.62 10.29 15.89
C CYS A 150 7.20 10.43 17.37
N LYS A 151 6.21 11.28 17.66
CA LYS A 151 5.67 11.47 19.00
C LYS A 151 4.66 10.38 19.38
N ARG A 152 3.90 9.93 18.38
CA ARG A 152 2.75 9.03 18.53
C ARG A 152 2.68 8.06 17.34
N PRO A 153 3.65 7.14 17.18
CA PRO A 153 3.84 6.39 15.93
C PRO A 153 2.76 5.37 15.61
N TYR A 154 2.01 4.90 16.61
CA TYR A 154 1.04 3.82 16.43
C TYR A 154 -0.36 4.13 16.99
N GLY A 155 -0.55 5.29 17.61
CA GLY A 155 -1.79 5.66 18.27
C GLY A 155 -1.60 6.76 19.29
N ASP A 156 -2.60 6.96 20.13
CA ASP A 156 -2.69 8.13 21.02
C ASP A 156 -2.02 7.91 22.39
N PHE A 157 -1.58 6.70 22.72
CA PHE A 157 -0.97 6.43 24.03
C PHE A 157 0.44 7.02 24.12
N THR A 158 0.82 7.40 25.35
CA THR A 158 2.19 7.84 25.66
C THR A 158 3.21 6.70 25.52
N HIS A 159 2.76 5.45 25.64
CA HIS A 159 3.58 4.24 25.49
C HIS A 159 3.20 3.53 24.19
N PHE A 160 4.06 3.67 23.18
CA PHE A 160 3.81 3.17 21.84
C PHE A 160 3.68 1.64 21.79
N GLU A 161 4.28 0.94 22.75
CA GLU A 161 4.25 -0.51 22.91
C GLU A 161 2.81 -1.02 23.12
N ILE A 162 2.00 -0.24 23.86
CA ILE A 162 0.60 -0.58 24.12
C ILE A 162 -0.23 -0.49 22.84
N ASP A 163 -0.01 0.57 22.05
CA ASP A 163 -0.66 0.74 20.75
C ASP A 163 -0.25 -0.35 19.75
N MET A 164 1.04 -0.70 19.72
CA MET A 164 1.53 -1.81 18.90
C MET A 164 0.88 -3.13 19.31
N ALA A 165 0.77 -3.39 20.62
CA ALA A 165 0.12 -4.59 21.13
C ALA A 165 -1.36 -4.65 20.74
N ASP A 166 -2.10 -3.55 20.86
CA ASP A 166 -3.50 -3.45 20.41
C ASP A 166 -3.64 -3.69 18.89
N ILE A 167 -2.79 -3.05 18.08
CA ILE A 167 -2.72 -3.26 16.63
C ILE A 167 -2.53 -4.73 16.29
N LEU A 168 -1.65 -5.42 17.01
CA LEU A 168 -1.31 -6.82 16.83
C LEU A 168 -2.33 -7.78 17.47
N GLY A 169 -3.33 -7.27 18.20
CA GLY A 169 -4.36 -8.07 18.87
C GLY A 169 -3.84 -8.81 20.11
N LEU A 170 -2.78 -8.31 20.74
CA LEU A 170 -2.25 -8.85 21.98
C LEU A 170 -3.07 -8.34 23.19
N PRO A 171 -3.13 -9.10 24.30
CA PRO A 171 -3.86 -8.66 25.48
C PRO A 171 -3.29 -7.38 26.09
N VAL A 172 -4.12 -6.35 26.19
CA VAL A 172 -3.86 -5.15 26.97
C VAL A 172 -4.67 -5.22 28.26
N THR A 173 -3.99 -5.23 29.40
CA THR A 173 -4.62 -5.30 30.73
C THR A 173 -4.46 -3.97 31.46
N LYS A 174 -5.01 -3.86 32.68
CA LYS A 174 -4.82 -2.70 33.54
C LYS A 174 -3.99 -3.07 34.76
N ASP A 175 -3.08 -2.19 35.16
CA ASP A 175 -2.33 -2.30 36.40
C ASP A 175 -3.21 -1.95 37.63
N ALA A 176 -2.63 -2.00 38.83
CA ALA A 176 -3.34 -1.66 40.08
C ALA A 176 -3.84 -0.21 40.15
N LYS A 177 -3.31 0.69 39.30
CA LYS A 177 -3.71 2.10 39.20
C LYS A 177 -4.68 2.35 38.04
N GLY A 178 -5.02 1.32 37.28
CA GLY A 178 -5.92 1.39 36.12
C GLY A 178 -5.25 1.78 34.81
N TYR A 179 -3.92 1.90 34.76
CA TYR A 179 -3.16 2.19 33.54
C TYR A 179 -3.02 0.95 32.67
N ALA A 180 -3.05 1.14 31.35
CA ALA A 180 -2.85 0.05 30.41
C ALA A 180 -1.44 -0.53 30.52
N GLN A 181 -1.31 -1.86 30.43
CA GLN A 181 -0.04 -2.58 30.47
C GLN A 181 -0.12 -3.87 29.64
N ILE A 182 1.03 -4.30 29.12
CA ILE A 182 1.18 -5.54 28.34
C ILE A 182 2.20 -6.50 28.97
N GLY A 183 2.87 -6.08 30.04
CA GLY A 183 3.90 -6.84 30.74
C GLY A 183 5.27 -6.73 30.07
N LYS A 184 6.33 -6.89 30.88
CA LYS A 184 7.72 -6.59 30.49
C LYS A 184 8.22 -7.33 29.25
N GLU A 185 7.85 -8.61 29.10
CA GLU A 185 8.27 -9.39 27.93
C GLU A 185 7.61 -8.90 26.64
N ALA A 186 6.34 -8.46 26.72
CA ALA A 186 5.66 -7.89 25.58
C ALA A 186 6.20 -6.49 25.25
N GLU A 187 6.46 -5.64 26.25
CA GLU A 187 7.13 -4.33 26.07
C GLU A 187 8.45 -4.49 25.33
N LYS A 188 9.35 -5.34 25.84
CA LYS A 188 10.65 -5.61 25.20
C LYS A 188 10.51 -6.11 23.76
N ARG A 189 9.48 -6.90 23.47
CA ARG A 189 9.19 -7.38 22.11
C ARG A 189 8.69 -6.24 21.22
N MET A 190 7.84 -5.35 21.73
CA MET A 190 7.36 -4.19 20.98
C MET A 190 8.49 -3.21 20.68
N ASP A 191 9.43 -3.00 21.61
CA ASP A 191 10.65 -2.22 21.37
C ASP A 191 11.46 -2.79 20.20
N ALA A 192 11.66 -4.12 20.17
CA ALA A 192 12.38 -4.78 19.09
C ALA A 192 11.64 -4.62 17.74
N LEU A 193 10.32 -4.81 17.73
CA LEU A 193 9.50 -4.59 16.53
C LEU A 193 9.53 -3.13 16.07
N HIS A 194 9.53 -2.17 16.99
CA HIS A 194 9.59 -0.75 16.69
C HIS A 194 10.90 -0.39 15.98
N ALA A 195 12.03 -0.88 16.48
CA ALA A 195 13.33 -0.74 15.81
C ALA A 195 13.34 -1.38 14.41
N ASP A 196 12.67 -2.53 14.26
CA ASP A 196 12.53 -3.24 12.99
C ASP A 196 11.61 -2.54 11.96
N MET A 197 10.87 -1.50 12.36
CA MET A 197 10.07 -0.71 11.41
C MET A 197 10.91 0.13 10.46
N LEU A 198 12.13 0.54 10.84
CA LEU A 198 13.04 1.26 9.94
C LEU A 198 13.46 0.43 8.72
N PRO A 199 14.02 -0.79 8.87
CA PRO A 199 14.32 -1.66 7.73
C PRO A 199 13.05 -2.19 7.05
N THR A 200 11.91 -2.33 7.75
CA THR A 200 10.62 -2.61 7.11
C THR A 200 10.24 -1.52 6.11
N LEU A 201 10.36 -0.25 6.51
CA LEU A 201 10.07 0.89 5.64
C LEU A 201 11.01 0.94 4.44
N GLN A 202 12.31 0.68 4.66
CA GLN A 202 13.27 0.60 3.55
C GLN A 202 12.96 -0.54 2.59
N ALA A 203 12.53 -1.70 3.09
CA ALA A 203 12.10 -2.82 2.27
C ALA A 203 10.86 -2.46 1.43
N TYR A 204 9.88 -1.76 2.02
CA TYR A 204 8.74 -1.24 1.27
C TYR A 204 9.21 -0.33 0.12
N ILE A 205 10.07 0.66 0.40
CA ILE A 205 10.56 1.61 -0.61
C ILE A 205 11.22 0.88 -1.80
N ARG A 206 12.05 -0.13 -1.53
CA ARG A 206 12.82 -0.83 -2.57
C ARG A 206 12.01 -1.90 -3.32
N PHE A 207 11.12 -2.60 -2.63
CA PHE A 207 10.54 -3.85 -3.13
C PHE A 207 9.02 -3.86 -3.29
N ALA A 208 8.30 -2.83 -2.82
CA ALA A 208 6.88 -2.69 -3.15
C ALA A 208 6.68 -2.70 -4.67
N ARG A 209 5.72 -3.50 -5.13
CA ARG A 209 5.49 -3.74 -6.55
C ARG A 209 4.44 -2.78 -7.08
N LEU A 210 4.88 -1.87 -7.94
CA LEU A 210 4.07 -0.99 -8.76
C LEU A 210 4.64 -1.08 -10.19
N ASN A 211 3.78 -1.18 -11.20
CA ASN A 211 4.21 -1.17 -12.60
C ASN A 211 4.04 0.25 -13.18
N PRO A 212 4.72 0.60 -14.28
CA PRO A 212 4.38 1.81 -15.01
C PRO A 212 2.92 1.79 -15.45
N GLY A 213 2.24 2.93 -15.40
CA GLY A 213 0.82 3.01 -15.73
C GLY A 213 0.15 4.29 -15.28
N ARG A 214 -1.18 4.33 -15.46
CA ARG A 214 -2.01 5.46 -15.05
C ARG A 214 -2.75 5.12 -13.76
N TYR A 215 -2.57 5.93 -12.73
CA TYR A 215 -3.03 5.67 -11.37
C TYR A 215 -3.92 6.78 -10.86
N VAL A 216 -5.04 6.40 -10.23
CA VAL A 216 -5.92 7.34 -9.55
C VAL A 216 -5.29 7.73 -8.22
N VAL A 217 -5.10 9.02 -8.00
CA VAL A 217 -4.57 9.59 -6.75
C VAL A 217 -5.43 10.76 -6.31
N PRO A 218 -5.67 10.95 -5.00
CA PRO A 218 -6.40 12.10 -4.51
C PRO A 218 -5.56 13.38 -4.62
N GLY A 219 -6.21 14.53 -4.41
CA GLY A 219 -5.53 15.81 -4.32
C GLY A 219 -4.49 15.83 -3.19
N ARG A 220 -3.42 16.61 -3.39
CA ARG A 220 -2.26 16.69 -2.51
C ARG A 220 -2.59 16.84 -1.02
N GLY A 221 -3.55 17.70 -0.65
CA GLY A 221 -3.91 17.90 0.76
C GLY A 221 -4.41 16.64 1.45
N VAL A 222 -5.26 15.84 0.79
CA VAL A 222 -5.73 14.56 1.34
C VAL A 222 -4.62 13.53 1.34
N ALA A 223 -3.79 13.47 0.29
CA ALA A 223 -2.64 12.58 0.24
C ALA A 223 -1.67 12.82 1.42
N GLN A 224 -1.44 14.08 1.80
CA GLN A 224 -0.55 14.44 2.91
C GLN A 224 -1.20 14.26 4.30
N THR A 225 -2.51 14.21 4.41
CA THR A 225 -3.18 14.13 5.74
C THR A 225 -3.76 12.76 6.05
N ALA A 226 -4.06 11.95 5.02
CA ALA A 226 -4.64 10.62 5.17
C ALA A 226 -3.76 9.51 4.59
N GLY A 227 -2.71 9.88 3.86
CA GLY A 227 -1.83 8.95 3.16
C GLY A 227 -1.20 7.93 4.10
N ARG A 228 -1.35 6.66 3.75
CA ARG A 228 -0.66 5.54 4.39
C ARG A 228 -0.50 4.39 3.39
N PRO A 229 0.55 3.57 3.48
CA PRO A 229 0.69 2.40 2.63
C PRO A 229 -0.38 1.35 2.95
N LEU A 230 -1.15 0.93 1.94
CA LEU A 230 -2.10 -0.17 2.08
C LEU A 230 -1.43 -1.54 2.01
N CYS A 231 -0.22 -1.60 1.42
CA CYS A 231 0.54 -2.82 1.10
C CYS A 231 -0.20 -3.80 0.17
N ARG A 232 -1.36 -3.41 -0.35
CA ARG A 232 -2.12 -4.08 -1.39
C ARG A 232 -2.88 -3.03 -2.18
N PRO A 233 -3.22 -3.30 -3.45
CA PRO A 233 -4.01 -2.37 -4.23
C PRO A 233 -5.35 -2.04 -3.56
N VAL A 234 -5.70 -0.76 -3.56
CA VAL A 234 -7.01 -0.24 -3.17
C VAL A 234 -8.10 -0.90 -4.02
N SER A 235 -9.26 -1.16 -3.42
CA SER A 235 -10.34 -1.86 -4.10
C SER A 235 -10.93 -1.04 -5.26
N ALA A 236 -11.31 -1.72 -6.33
CA ALA A 236 -11.98 -1.10 -7.48
C ALA A 236 -13.26 -0.34 -7.06
N THR A 237 -13.96 -0.82 -6.04
CA THR A 237 -15.14 -0.16 -5.47
C THR A 237 -14.80 1.23 -4.92
N ARG A 238 -13.74 1.35 -4.12
CA ARG A 238 -13.31 2.64 -3.55
C ARG A 238 -12.82 3.59 -4.63
N LEU A 239 -12.08 3.08 -5.62
CA LEU A 239 -11.67 3.86 -6.79
C LEU A 239 -12.87 4.42 -7.55
N ALA A 240 -13.87 3.58 -7.84
CA ALA A 240 -15.08 4.00 -8.52
C ALA A 240 -15.89 5.03 -7.70
N MET A 241 -15.93 4.88 -6.37
CA MET A 241 -16.57 5.88 -5.50
C MET A 241 -15.87 7.23 -5.58
N TYR A 242 -14.54 7.26 -5.47
CA TYR A 242 -13.76 8.49 -5.58
C TYR A 242 -13.92 9.15 -6.95
N GLN A 243 -13.81 8.39 -8.03
CA GLN A 243 -13.97 8.94 -9.39
C GLN A 243 -15.38 9.50 -9.64
N ARG A 244 -16.43 8.86 -9.11
CA ARG A 244 -17.80 9.40 -9.15
C ARG A 244 -17.92 10.71 -8.37
N ALA A 245 -17.36 10.77 -7.17
CA ALA A 245 -17.35 11.99 -6.36
C ALA A 245 -16.60 13.13 -7.08
N LEU A 246 -15.47 12.82 -7.71
CA LEU A 246 -14.67 13.77 -8.46
C LEU A 246 -15.41 14.32 -9.69
N ALA A 247 -16.10 13.44 -10.43
CA ALA A 247 -16.94 13.86 -11.55
C ALA A 247 -18.13 14.74 -11.09
N ALA A 248 -18.72 14.43 -9.94
CA ALA A 248 -19.85 15.19 -9.39
C ALA A 248 -19.46 16.57 -8.86
N ALA A 249 -18.24 16.72 -8.31
CA ALA A 249 -17.74 17.99 -7.81
C ALA A 249 -17.71 19.07 -8.91
N GLY A 250 -17.28 18.70 -10.13
CA GLY A 250 -17.26 19.62 -11.26
C GLY A 250 -16.37 20.87 -11.03
N PRO A 251 -16.44 21.89 -11.91
CA PRO A 251 -15.58 23.07 -11.83
C PRO A 251 -16.09 24.15 -10.85
N ARG A 252 -17.29 24.00 -10.28
CA ARG A 252 -17.88 24.98 -9.34
C ARG A 252 -17.74 24.48 -7.91
N SER A 253 -17.20 25.34 -7.04
CA SER A 253 -17.12 25.10 -5.59
C SER A 253 -18.53 25.04 -4.99
N ASP A 254 -18.91 23.86 -4.50
CA ASP A 254 -20.09 23.57 -3.69
C ASP A 254 -19.58 22.80 -2.45
N SER A 255 -19.78 23.36 -1.26
CA SER A 255 -19.20 22.85 -0.01
C SER A 255 -19.59 21.40 0.27
N HIS A 256 -20.82 20.99 -0.08
CA HIS A 256 -21.27 19.62 0.10
C HIS A 256 -20.55 18.65 -0.83
N ARG A 257 -20.26 19.09 -2.07
CA ARG A 257 -19.56 18.25 -3.05
C ARG A 257 -18.08 18.14 -2.73
N VAL A 258 -17.46 19.20 -2.22
CA VAL A 258 -16.07 19.18 -1.74
C VAL A 258 -15.96 18.23 -0.54
N ALA A 259 -16.88 18.32 0.43
CA ALA A 259 -16.89 17.40 1.57
C ALA A 259 -17.02 15.93 1.14
N ALA A 260 -17.93 15.63 0.21
CA ALA A 260 -18.10 14.27 -0.33
C ALA A 260 -16.86 13.78 -1.11
N LEU A 261 -16.19 14.67 -1.84
CA LEU A 261 -14.94 14.35 -2.52
C LEU A 261 -13.81 14.03 -1.52
N ASP A 262 -13.67 14.84 -0.48
CA ASP A 262 -12.67 14.63 0.58
C ASP A 262 -12.92 13.34 1.35
N GLU A 263 -14.18 13.03 1.66
CA GLU A 263 -14.57 11.76 2.28
C GLU A 263 -14.19 10.58 1.40
N ALA A 264 -14.55 10.62 0.11
CA ALA A 264 -14.21 9.57 -0.84
C ALA A 264 -12.69 9.43 -1.03
N ALA A 265 -11.95 10.55 -1.00
CA ALA A 265 -10.49 10.57 -1.07
C ALA A 265 -9.85 9.92 0.16
N ARG A 266 -10.32 10.24 1.37
CA ARG A 266 -9.85 9.59 2.61
C ARG A 266 -10.16 8.09 2.61
N ALA A 267 -11.33 7.70 2.10
CA ALA A 267 -11.74 6.31 2.01
C ALA A 267 -10.81 5.45 1.13
N LEU A 268 -10.06 6.05 0.19
CA LEU A 268 -9.04 5.34 -0.59
C LEU A 268 -7.97 4.71 0.32
N PHE A 269 -7.58 5.39 1.40
CA PHE A 269 -6.55 4.96 2.33
C PHE A 269 -7.08 4.16 3.52
N ALA A 270 -8.38 3.93 3.61
CA ALA A 270 -8.97 3.17 4.71
C ALA A 270 -8.46 1.72 4.72
N LEU A 271 -8.22 1.17 5.90
CA LEU A 271 -7.94 -0.26 6.04
C LEU A 271 -9.27 -1.02 6.04
N ASP A 272 -9.39 -2.08 5.23
CA ASP A 272 -10.48 -3.05 5.39
C ASP A 272 -10.34 -3.83 6.70
#